data_AF-A0A3M1SJQ5-F1
#
_entry.id   AF-A0A3M1SJQ5-F1
#
_cell.length_a   1.000
_cell.length_b   1.000
_cell.length_c   1.000
_cell.angle_alpha   90.00
_cell.angle_beta   90.00
_cell.angle_gamma   90.00
#
_symmetry.space_group_name_H-M   'P 1'
#
loop_
_entity.id
_entity.type
_entity.pdbx_description
1 polymer ?
#
loop_
_entity_poly.entity_id
_entity_poly.type
_entity_poly.pdbx_seq_one_letter_code
_entity_poly.pdbx_strand_id
1 'polypeptide(L)'
;MPKIFDNIELSLLEHLRLILMEAQSAAFCVGYLNLRGWDHLADLVDALPGGTEDAACRVLVGMHRPPEEEMKALASLKRSEETVDGPTLARLKRRMTESFKQQLEFGVPSAQAESALRRLAEQLRARKVFLKAFLRYPLHAKLYL
;
A
#
# COMPACT_ATOMS: atom_id res chain seq x y z
N MET A 1 13.87 11.59 -22.18
CA MET A 1 14.71 11.84 -20.98
C MET A 1 13.88 11.56 -19.74
N PRO A 2 14.47 11.03 -18.65
CA PRO A 2 13.74 10.84 -17.40
C PRO A 2 13.28 12.20 -16.85
N LYS A 3 12.02 12.29 -16.40
CA LYS A 3 11.52 13.46 -15.64
C LYS A 3 11.89 13.28 -14.18
N ILE A 4 12.48 14.30 -13.57
CA ILE A 4 12.83 14.32 -12.15
C ILE A 4 11.80 15.18 -11.42
N PHE A 5 11.15 14.62 -10.42
CA PHE A 5 10.15 15.33 -9.60
C PHE A 5 10.79 15.80 -8.31
N ASP A 6 10.82 17.11 -8.10
CA ASP A 6 11.33 17.76 -6.90
C ASP A 6 10.22 18.17 -5.91
N ASN A 7 8.96 18.17 -6.37
CA ASN A 7 7.80 18.73 -5.68
C ASN A 7 7.95 20.23 -5.34
N ILE A 8 8.76 20.96 -6.11
CA ILE A 8 8.90 22.43 -6.06
C ILE A 8 8.40 23.00 -7.39
N GLU A 9 9.07 22.67 -8.49
CA GLU A 9 8.66 23.06 -9.84
C GLU A 9 7.80 21.97 -10.49
N LEU A 10 8.15 20.70 -10.23
CA LEU A 10 7.46 19.53 -10.77
C LEU A 10 6.85 18.72 -9.64
N SER A 11 5.52 18.80 -9.53
CA SER A 11 4.74 18.00 -8.59
C SER A 11 4.61 16.56 -9.08
N LEU A 12 5.07 15.62 -8.26
CA LEU A 12 4.87 14.19 -8.48
C LEU A 12 3.38 13.86 -8.52
N LEU A 13 2.58 14.45 -7.62
CA LEU A 13 1.16 14.17 -7.52
C LEU A 13 0.41 14.59 -8.80
N GLU A 14 0.67 15.79 -9.30
CA GLU A 14 0.02 16.28 -10.52
C GLU A 14 0.33 15.37 -11.72
N HIS A 15 1.60 14.98 -11.86
CA HIS A 15 2.00 14.08 -12.93
C HIS A 15 1.45 12.67 -12.77
N LEU A 16 1.40 12.12 -11.55
CA LEU A 16 0.75 10.84 -11.30
C LEU A 16 -0.72 10.88 -11.69
N ARG A 17 -1.44 11.95 -11.32
CA ARG A 17 -2.84 12.11 -11.71
C ARG A 17 -3.01 12.11 -13.24
N LEU A 18 -2.17 12.85 -13.96
CA LEU A 18 -2.21 12.88 -15.43
C LEU A 18 -2.01 11.49 -16.04
N ILE A 19 -1.06 10.71 -15.55
CA ILE A 19 -0.78 9.35 -16.04
C ILE A 19 -1.96 8.42 -15.72
N LEU A 20 -2.49 8.48 -14.49
CA LEU A 20 -3.59 7.62 -14.06
C LEU A 20 -4.90 7.88 -14.82
N MET A 21 -5.16 9.11 -15.29
CA MET A 21 -6.37 9.42 -16.05
C MET A 21 -6.50 8.61 -17.34
N GLU A 22 -5.37 8.23 -17.95
CA GLU A 22 -5.32 7.46 -19.19
C GLU A 22 -5.03 5.97 -18.95
N ALA A 23 -4.84 5.57 -17.70
CA ALA A 23 -4.42 4.23 -17.34
C ALA A 23 -5.58 3.22 -17.33
N GLN A 24 -5.32 2.01 -17.82
CA GLN A 24 -6.26 0.88 -17.70
C GLN A 24 -6.09 0.12 -16.37
N SER A 25 -4.91 0.21 -15.77
CA SER A 25 -4.57 -0.27 -14.43
C SER A 25 -3.36 0.48 -13.91
N ALA A 26 -3.10 0.36 -12.60
CA ALA A 26 -1.96 0.98 -11.96
C ALA A 26 -1.29 0.00 -11.00
N ALA A 27 0.03 0.12 -10.81
CA ALA A 27 0.78 -0.65 -9.83
C ALA A 27 1.68 0.25 -8.99
N PHE A 28 1.41 0.30 -7.69
CA PHE A 28 2.19 1.05 -6.72
C PHE A 28 2.97 0.10 -5.82
N CYS A 29 4.26 0.37 -5.68
CA CYS A 29 5.10 -0.29 -4.69
C CYS A 29 5.70 0.77 -3.79
N VAL A 30 5.18 0.83 -2.57
CA VAL A 30 5.43 1.91 -1.62
C VAL A 30 5.89 1.37 -0.28
N GLY A 31 6.74 2.13 0.41
CA GLY A 31 7.08 1.81 1.79
C GLY A 31 5.86 1.91 2.70
N TYR A 32 5.14 3.02 2.64
CA TYR A 32 4.01 3.32 3.50
C TYR A 32 2.80 3.75 2.67
N LEU A 33 1.60 3.40 3.14
CA LEU A 33 0.33 3.88 2.61
C LEU A 33 -0.40 4.62 3.74
N ASN A 34 -0.86 5.84 3.48
CA ASN A 34 -1.68 6.62 4.41
C ASN A 34 -2.90 7.19 3.67
N LEU A 35 -3.97 7.47 4.42
CA LEU A 35 -5.26 7.87 3.86
C LEU A 35 -5.21 9.23 3.15
N ARG A 36 -4.41 10.17 3.64
CA ARG A 36 -4.27 11.50 3.02
C ARG A 36 -3.68 11.40 1.61
N GLY A 37 -2.59 10.66 1.47
CA GLY A 37 -1.96 10.40 0.18
C GLY A 37 -2.88 9.64 -0.77
N TRP A 38 -3.61 8.64 -0.25
CA TRP A 38 -4.56 7.87 -1.03
C TRP A 38 -5.72 8.71 -1.57
N ASP A 39 -6.28 9.60 -0.74
CA ASP A 39 -7.43 10.46 -1.09
C ASP A 39 -7.15 11.31 -2.34
N HIS A 40 -5.89 11.72 -2.54
CA HIS A 40 -5.46 12.47 -3.72
C HIS A 40 -5.48 11.69 -5.04
N LEU A 41 -5.60 10.36 -5.02
CA LEU A 41 -5.64 9.51 -6.23
C LEU A 41 -6.91 8.65 -6.29
N ALA A 42 -7.70 8.61 -5.22
CA ALA A 42 -8.81 7.67 -5.08
C ALA A 42 -9.90 7.86 -6.14
N ASP A 43 -10.12 9.07 -6.63
CA ASP A 43 -11.05 9.36 -7.73
C ASP A 43 -10.64 8.75 -9.06
N LEU A 44 -9.34 8.74 -9.35
CA LEU A 44 -8.82 8.14 -10.56
C LEU A 44 -8.86 6.60 -10.45
N VAL A 45 -8.61 6.06 -9.26
CA VAL A 45 -8.77 4.62 -9.00
C VAL A 45 -10.24 4.19 -9.12
N ASP A 46 -11.20 5.04 -8.75
CA ASP A 46 -12.61 4.77 -8.95
C ASP A 46 -13.02 4.74 -10.43
N ALA A 47 -12.29 5.42 -11.31
CA ALA A 47 -12.56 5.36 -12.75
C ALA A 47 -12.09 4.03 -13.39
N LEU A 48 -11.22 3.27 -12.72
CA LEU A 48 -10.74 1.99 -13.24
C LEU A 48 -11.89 0.95 -13.32
N PRO A 49 -11.89 0.06 -14.33
CA PRO A 49 -12.91 -0.96 -14.47
C PRO A 49 -13.01 -1.89 -13.25
N GLY A 50 -11.87 -2.29 -12.69
CA GLY A 50 -11.77 -3.20 -11.55
C GLY A 50 -12.11 -4.65 -11.90
N GLY A 51 -12.30 -5.46 -10.86
CA GLY A 51 -12.65 -6.88 -10.97
C GLY A 51 -11.45 -7.82 -11.04
N THR A 52 -10.49 -7.50 -11.90
CA THR A 52 -9.24 -8.25 -12.13
C THR A 52 -7.99 -7.39 -11.88
N GLU A 53 -6.85 -8.02 -11.60
CA GLU A 53 -5.60 -7.33 -11.26
C GLU A 53 -5.02 -6.48 -12.41
N ASP A 54 -5.33 -6.81 -13.66
CA ASP A 54 -4.92 -6.12 -14.89
C ASP A 54 -5.80 -4.91 -15.25
N ALA A 55 -6.94 -4.75 -14.58
CA ALA A 55 -7.87 -3.63 -14.77
C ALA A 55 -8.11 -2.82 -13.47
N ALA A 56 -7.22 -2.97 -12.48
CA ALA A 56 -7.35 -2.39 -11.14
C ALA A 56 -6.05 -1.70 -10.69
N CYS A 57 -6.12 -1.00 -9.57
CA CYS A 57 -4.95 -0.48 -8.87
C CYS A 57 -4.38 -1.56 -7.93
N ARG A 58 -3.13 -1.95 -8.15
CA ARG A 58 -2.41 -2.89 -7.27
C ARG A 58 -1.48 -2.10 -6.37
N VAL A 59 -1.50 -2.39 -5.08
CA VAL A 59 -0.68 -1.70 -4.09
C VAL A 59 0.08 -2.71 -3.26
N LEU A 60 1.41 -2.66 -3.36
CA LEU A 60 2.33 -3.43 -2.54
C LEU A 60 2.94 -2.50 -1.47
N VAL A 61 2.74 -2.85 -0.19
CA VAL A 61 3.23 -2.06 0.95
C VAL A 61 4.38 -2.80 1.66
N GLY A 62 5.51 -2.12 1.86
CA GLY A 62 6.78 -2.77 2.21
C GLY A 62 7.42 -2.45 3.56
N MET A 63 7.14 -1.30 4.17
CA MET A 63 7.77 -0.89 5.45
C MET A 63 6.93 -1.29 6.67
N HIS A 64 6.43 -2.52 6.68
CA HIS A 64 5.77 -3.09 7.86
C HIS A 64 6.83 -3.76 8.75
N ARG A 65 6.98 -3.29 10.00
CA ARG A 65 7.86 -3.90 11.01
C ARG A 65 7.10 -4.13 12.33
N PRO A 66 6.84 -5.37 12.73
CA PRO A 66 6.50 -5.70 14.11
C PRO A 66 7.77 -5.61 14.99
N PRO A 67 7.73 -4.96 16.16
CA PRO A 67 8.88 -4.84 17.06
C PRO A 67 9.51 -6.19 17.48
N GLU A 68 8.70 -7.24 17.62
CA GLU A 68 9.17 -8.58 17.98
C GLU A 68 9.87 -9.34 16.85
N GLU A 69 9.67 -8.94 15.58
CA GLU A 69 10.23 -9.66 14.43
C GLU A 69 11.63 -9.21 14.05
N GLU A 70 12.06 -7.99 14.42
CA GLU A 70 13.47 -7.61 14.30
C GLU A 70 14.38 -8.56 15.11
N MET A 71 13.96 -8.94 16.33
CA MET A 71 14.71 -9.90 17.15
C MET A 71 14.69 -11.32 16.59
N LYS A 72 13.54 -11.78 16.05
CA LYS A 72 13.43 -13.13 15.49
C LYS A 72 14.11 -13.27 14.13
N ALA A 73 14.03 -12.26 13.25
CA ALA A 73 14.67 -12.26 11.94
C ALA A 73 16.21 -12.20 12.05
N LEU A 74 16.75 -11.42 13.00
CA LEU A 74 18.19 -11.44 13.33
C LEU A 74 18.65 -12.82 13.83
N ALA A 75 17.78 -13.54 14.55
CA ALA A 75 18.06 -14.89 15.03
C ALA A 75 17.85 -15.98 13.95
N SER A 76 16.91 -15.80 13.02
CA SER A 76 16.51 -16.80 12.01
C SER A 76 17.26 -16.70 10.68
N LEU A 77 18.11 -15.69 10.48
CA LEU A 77 19.11 -15.64 9.38
C LEU A 77 20.07 -16.85 9.36
N LYS A 78 19.95 -17.77 10.33
CA LYS A 78 20.61 -19.08 10.37
C LYS A 78 19.80 -20.26 9.79
N ARG A 79 18.50 -20.16 9.46
CA ARG A 79 17.74 -21.33 8.95
C ARG A 79 16.76 -21.00 7.83
N SER A 80 17.10 -21.56 6.67
CA SER A 80 16.32 -22.08 5.53
C SER A 80 14.80 -21.89 5.48
N GLU A 81 14.32 -21.77 4.24
CA GLU A 81 12.98 -21.95 3.65
C GLU A 81 11.97 -22.86 4.40
N GLU A 82 11.61 -22.53 5.64
CA GLU A 82 10.54 -23.23 6.35
C GLU A 82 9.18 -22.63 5.97
N THR A 83 8.27 -23.51 5.55
CA THR A 83 6.86 -23.18 5.33
C THR A 83 6.23 -22.79 6.66
N VAL A 84 5.65 -21.58 6.69
CA VAL A 84 5.00 -21.04 7.89
C VAL A 84 3.76 -21.88 8.22
N ASP A 85 3.65 -22.37 9.46
CA ASP A 85 2.47 -23.11 9.91
C ASP A 85 1.19 -22.24 9.91
N GLY A 86 0.02 -22.89 9.78
CA GLY A 86 -1.28 -22.20 9.71
C GLY A 86 -1.55 -21.22 10.88
N PRO A 87 -1.30 -21.59 12.15
CA PRO A 87 -1.45 -20.71 13.30
C PRO A 87 -0.53 -19.48 13.25
N THR A 88 0.72 -19.65 12.83
CA THR A 88 1.68 -18.57 12.67
C THR A 88 1.25 -17.65 11.55
N LEU A 89 0.77 -18.18 10.41
CA LEU A 89 0.23 -17.38 9.33
C LEU A 89 -0.97 -16.52 9.78
N ALA A 90 -1.88 -17.09 10.59
CA ALA A 90 -3.01 -16.34 11.15
C ALA A 90 -2.55 -15.23 12.09
N ARG A 91 -1.56 -15.50 12.96
CA ARG A 91 -0.96 -14.50 13.85
C ARG A 91 -0.28 -13.37 13.07
N LEU A 92 0.48 -13.70 12.02
CA LEU A 92 1.15 -12.73 11.15
C LEU A 92 0.13 -11.83 10.44
N LYS A 93 -0.91 -12.40 9.84
CA LYS A 93 -2.00 -11.64 9.18
C LYS A 93 -2.69 -10.68 10.15
N ARG A 94 -2.98 -11.14 11.37
CA ARG A 94 -3.60 -10.30 12.40
C ARG A 94 -2.70 -9.12 12.78
N ARG A 95 -1.42 -9.38 13.09
CA ARG A 95 -0.44 -8.33 13.43
C ARG A 95 -0.26 -7.32 12.30
N MET A 96 -0.19 -7.80 11.05
CA MET A 96 -0.12 -6.94 9.88
C MET A 96 -1.37 -6.06 9.76
N THR A 97 -2.56 -6.64 9.94
CA THR A 97 -3.82 -5.90 9.85
C THR A 97 -3.92 -4.83 10.94
N GLU A 98 -3.52 -5.16 12.17
CA GLU A 98 -3.49 -4.23 13.31
C GLU A 98 -2.50 -3.07 13.07
N SER A 99 -1.29 -3.36 12.61
CA SER A 99 -0.30 -2.32 12.29
C SER A 99 -0.69 -1.48 11.08
N PHE A 100 -1.26 -2.09 10.04
CA PHE A 100 -1.76 -1.38 8.88
C PHE A 100 -2.90 -0.45 9.27
N LYS A 101 -3.79 -0.89 10.16
CA LYS A 101 -4.82 -0.03 10.77
C LYS A 101 -4.18 1.16 11.49
N GLN A 102 -3.20 0.93 12.38
CA GLN A 102 -2.50 2.02 13.09
C GLN A 102 -1.81 2.99 12.12
N GLN A 103 -1.26 2.48 11.02
CA GLN A 103 -0.63 3.27 9.98
C GLN A 103 -1.63 4.12 9.20
N LEU A 104 -2.81 3.58 8.86
CA LEU A 104 -3.89 4.33 8.23
C LEU A 104 -4.47 5.39 9.18
N GLU A 105 -4.54 5.09 10.48
CA GLU A 105 -4.99 6.00 11.55
C GLU A 105 -3.95 7.04 11.95
N PHE A 106 -2.72 6.96 11.43
CA PHE A 106 -1.64 7.88 11.77
C PHE A 106 -1.95 9.31 11.28
N GLY A 107 -2.21 10.21 12.23
CA GLY A 107 -2.55 11.61 11.98
C GLY A 107 -3.65 12.10 12.92
N VAL A 108 -4.12 13.33 12.69
CA VAL A 108 -5.27 13.87 13.44
C VAL A 108 -6.56 13.27 12.86
N PRO A 109 -7.41 12.61 13.67
CA PRO A 109 -8.72 12.15 13.22
C PRO A 109 -9.51 13.29 12.60
N SER A 110 -10.07 13.07 11.41
CA SER A 110 -10.84 14.07 10.68
C SER A 110 -11.94 13.41 9.85
N ALA A 111 -13.00 14.16 9.54
CA ALA A 111 -14.07 13.71 8.65
C ALA A 111 -13.52 13.30 7.26
N GLN A 112 -12.49 14.00 6.79
CA GLN A 112 -11.82 13.65 5.53
C GLN A 112 -11.12 12.28 5.63
N ALA A 113 -10.40 12.00 6.71
CA ALA A 113 -9.75 10.71 6.90
C ALA A 113 -10.78 9.57 6.98
N GLU A 114 -11.91 9.78 7.65
CA GLU A 114 -13.01 8.80 7.68
C GLU A 114 -13.57 8.54 6.27
N SER A 115 -13.85 9.61 5.51
CA SER A 115 -14.32 9.49 4.12
C SER A 115 -13.34 8.73 3.23
N ALA A 116 -12.05 9.06 3.32
CA ALA A 116 -11.00 8.38 2.57
C ALA A 116 -10.89 6.89 2.95
N LEU A 117 -11.04 6.54 4.22
CA LEU A 117 -11.07 5.15 4.68
C LEU A 117 -12.28 4.39 4.13
N ARG A 118 -13.47 5.00 4.19
CA ARG A 118 -14.70 4.40 3.64
C ARG A 118 -14.56 4.12 2.15
N ARG A 119 -14.03 5.10 1.41
CA ARG A 119 -13.76 4.99 -0.02
C ARG A 119 -12.75 3.88 -0.34
N LEU A 120 -11.63 3.81 0.36
CA LEU A 120 -10.66 2.73 0.19
C LEU A 120 -11.29 1.36 0.48
N ALA A 121 -12.14 1.26 1.51
CA ALA A 121 -12.84 0.02 1.82
C ALA A 121 -13.83 -0.40 0.72
N GLU A 122 -14.55 0.56 0.11
CA GLU A 122 -15.42 0.32 -1.04
C GLU A 122 -14.63 -0.15 -2.26
N GLN A 123 -13.50 0.49 -2.56
CA GLN A 123 -12.61 0.12 -3.66
C GLN A 123 -12.04 -1.30 -3.51
N LEU A 124 -11.65 -1.68 -2.30
CA LEU A 124 -11.19 -3.04 -1.98
C LEU A 124 -12.31 -4.06 -2.20
N ARG A 125 -13.53 -3.78 -1.73
CA ARG A 125 -14.69 -4.67 -1.91
C ARG A 125 -15.09 -4.81 -3.39
N ALA A 126 -15.03 -3.70 -4.13
CA ALA A 126 -15.31 -3.66 -5.57
C ALA A 126 -14.16 -4.23 -6.43
N ARG A 127 -13.06 -4.68 -5.83
CA ARG A 127 -11.85 -5.14 -6.53
C ARG A 127 -11.29 -4.11 -7.51
N LYS A 128 -11.43 -2.83 -7.18
CA LYS A 128 -10.71 -1.73 -7.84
C LYS A 128 -9.32 -1.54 -7.26
N VAL A 129 -9.12 -2.03 -6.03
CA VAL A 129 -7.82 -2.05 -5.37
C VAL A 129 -7.48 -3.47 -4.93
N PHE A 130 -6.24 -3.88 -5.21
CA PHE A 130 -5.63 -5.09 -4.65
C PHE A 130 -4.46 -4.69 -3.77
N LEU A 131 -4.63 -4.80 -2.45
CA LEU A 131 -3.60 -4.46 -1.47
C LEU A 131 -2.87 -5.73 -1.00
N LYS A 132 -1.55 -5.74 -1.09
CA LYS A 132 -0.69 -6.81 -0.54
C LYS A 132 0.39 -6.20 0.36
N ALA A 133 0.74 -6.91 1.43
CA ALA A 133 1.93 -6.58 2.23
C ALA A 133 3.11 -7.43 1.79
N PHE A 134 4.27 -6.78 1.72
CA PHE A 134 5.56 -7.43 1.55
C PHE A 134 6.23 -7.56 2.92
N LEU A 135 6.53 -8.81 3.33
CA LEU A 135 6.96 -9.12 4.71
C LEU A 135 8.37 -9.73 4.80
N ARG A 136 9.04 -9.99 3.68
CA ARG A 136 10.34 -10.70 3.69
C ARG A 136 11.47 -9.87 4.29
N TYR A 137 11.44 -8.56 4.02
CA TYR A 137 12.38 -7.56 4.53
C TYR A 137 11.75 -6.17 4.38
N PRO A 138 12.27 -5.14 5.06
CA PRO A 138 11.79 -3.77 4.90
C PRO A 138 11.98 -3.30 3.45
N LEU A 139 10.87 -2.98 2.78
CA LEU A 139 10.88 -2.53 1.39
C LEU A 139 10.44 -1.06 1.33
N HIS A 140 11.41 -0.14 1.26
CA HIS A 140 11.17 1.31 1.21
C HIS A 140 11.02 1.85 -0.23
N ALA A 141 10.21 1.17 -1.03
CA ALA A 141 10.00 1.50 -2.44
C ALA A 141 9.21 2.82 -2.63
N LYS A 142 9.38 3.43 -3.81
CA LYS A 142 8.65 4.58 -4.37
C LYS A 142 8.51 4.36 -5.88
N LEU A 143 7.73 3.36 -6.25
CA LEU A 143 7.51 2.97 -7.65
C LEU A 143 6.02 3.10 -7.97
N TYR A 144 5.74 3.73 -9.11
CA TYR A 144 4.40 3.93 -9.65
C TYR A 144 4.45 3.58 -11.13
N LEU A 145 3.62 2.64 -11.55
CA LEU A 145 3.50 2.14 -12.91
C LEU A 145 2.06 2.23 -13.38
#